data_AF-A0A7C6YMF2-F1
#
_entry.id   AF-A0A7C6YMF2-F1
#
_cell.length_a   1.000
_cell.length_b   1.000
_cell.length_c   1.000
_cell.angle_alpha   90.00
_cell.angle_beta   90.00
_cell.angle_gamma   90.00
#
_symmetry.space_group_name_H-M   'P 1'
#
loop_
_entity.id
_entity.type
_entity.pdbx_description
1 polymer ?
#
loop_
_entity_poly.entity_id
_entity_poly.type
_entity_poly.pdbx_seq_one_letter_code
_entity_poly.pdbx_strand_id
1 'polypeptide(L)'
;MRFYTHIAGALLLYITFAYLTDYSNLIFGIFFACWFSIFPDLMDKLTGKHRGFGHSIFWLVPFLLVGFLNLGIAAAMIIGFISHIFLDILTTHGCPLLYPLRTKDFVCFNKKRRIKTGTNQEKSALSFILFLIVPFLILAILTNIGYWDNPSEQSLAFASQSNTINDSPNAVKNNFNLNFDVDDDTNKNITVKKVDENTTTILINDV
;
A
#
# COMPACT_ATOMS: atom_id res chain seq x y z
N MET A 1 18.77 16.56 -3.12
CA MET A 1 17.97 17.79 -2.85
C MET A 1 17.83 17.92 -1.34
N ARG A 2 16.96 18.78 -0.78
CA ARG A 2 16.60 18.66 0.64
C ARG A 2 15.60 17.52 0.85
N PHE A 3 15.59 16.96 2.06
CA PHE A 3 14.78 15.81 2.47
C PHE A 3 13.29 15.94 2.11
N TYR A 4 12.70 17.13 2.24
CA TYR A 4 11.28 17.34 1.96
C TYR A 4 10.91 17.12 0.48
N THR A 5 11.85 17.36 -0.45
CA THR A 5 11.61 17.15 -1.89
C THR A 5 11.67 15.66 -2.21
N HIS A 6 12.52 14.92 -1.50
CA HIS A 6 12.59 13.46 -1.60
C HIS A 6 11.32 12.80 -1.08
N ILE A 7 10.83 13.22 0.10
CA ILE A 7 9.56 12.76 0.65
C ILE A 7 8.40 13.01 -0.33
N ALA A 8 8.30 14.21 -0.90
CA ALA A 8 7.26 14.53 -1.87
C ALA A 8 7.35 13.64 -3.13
N GLY A 9 8.57 13.41 -3.64
CA GLY A 9 8.78 12.51 -4.77
C GLY A 9 8.40 11.06 -4.47
N ALA A 10 8.72 10.56 -3.28
CA ALA A 10 8.38 9.20 -2.86
C ALA A 10 6.87 9.03 -2.68
N LEU A 11 6.20 10.03 -2.10
CA LEU A 11 4.74 10.07 -1.97
C LEU A 11 4.06 10.01 -3.34
N LEU A 12 4.50 10.84 -4.29
CA LEU A 12 3.95 10.84 -5.65
C LEU A 12 4.13 9.47 -6.31
N LEU A 13 5.35 8.93 -6.30
CA LEU A 13 5.67 7.66 -6.97
C LEU A 13 4.88 6.50 -6.35
N TYR A 14 4.76 6.47 -5.02
CA TYR A 14 4.02 5.41 -4.33
C TYR A 14 2.51 5.48 -4.59
N ILE A 15 1.89 6.67 -4.57
CA ILE A 15 0.46 6.81 -4.89
C ILE A 15 0.19 6.34 -6.33
N THR A 16 1.04 6.75 -7.27
CA THR A 16 0.96 6.29 -8.66
C THR A 16 1.10 4.76 -8.73
N PHE A 17 2.08 4.17 -8.06
CA PHE A 17 2.24 2.71 -8.01
C PHE A 17 1.03 1.99 -7.41
N ALA A 18 0.53 2.46 -6.27
CA ALA A 18 -0.63 1.87 -5.61
C ALA A 18 -1.86 1.91 -6.50
N TYR A 19 -2.05 3.03 -7.24
CA TYR A 19 -3.10 3.16 -8.24
C TYR A 19 -2.95 2.15 -9.40
N LEU A 20 -1.74 2.00 -9.94
CA LEU A 20 -1.47 1.09 -11.06
C LEU A 20 -1.55 -0.40 -10.70
N THR A 21 -1.42 -0.74 -9.43
CA THR A 21 -1.34 -2.14 -8.95
C THR A 21 -2.53 -2.56 -8.08
N ASP A 22 -3.52 -1.68 -7.90
CA ASP A 22 -4.67 -1.87 -7.01
C ASP A 22 -4.24 -2.33 -5.59
N TYR A 23 -3.14 -1.76 -5.09
CA TYR A 23 -2.62 -2.16 -3.78
C TYR A 23 -3.44 -1.55 -2.65
N SER A 24 -4.11 -2.41 -1.88
CA SER A 24 -5.09 -2.01 -0.86
C SER A 24 -4.50 -1.29 0.36
N ASN A 25 -3.23 -1.48 0.71
CA ASN A 25 -2.66 -0.90 1.93
C ASN A 25 -1.92 0.42 1.64
N LEU A 26 -2.66 1.43 1.19
CA LEU A 26 -2.12 2.72 0.78
C LEU A 26 -1.43 3.45 1.94
N ILE A 27 -2.05 3.53 3.12
CA ILE A 27 -1.50 4.25 4.27
C ILE A 27 -0.16 3.64 4.73
N PHE A 28 -0.11 2.32 4.89
CA PHE A 28 1.09 1.62 5.32
C PHE A 28 2.24 1.80 4.33
N GLY A 29 1.98 1.66 3.02
CA GLY A 29 3.06 1.84 2.07
C GLY A 29 3.46 3.30 1.85
N ILE A 30 2.57 4.29 2.03
CA ILE A 30 3.00 5.70 2.10
C ILE A 30 3.99 5.89 3.25
N PHE A 31 3.68 5.35 4.43
CA PHE A 31 4.56 5.45 5.59
C PHE A 31 5.95 4.87 5.29
N PHE A 32 6.02 3.65 4.74
CA PHE A 32 7.29 3.02 4.38
C PHE A 32 8.01 3.76 3.24
N ALA A 33 7.31 4.18 2.18
CA ALA A 33 7.93 4.88 1.06
C ALA A 33 8.55 6.22 1.49
N CYS A 34 7.83 7.01 2.31
CA CYS A 34 8.34 8.26 2.86
C CYS A 34 9.54 8.03 3.79
N TRP A 35 9.50 6.99 4.62
CA TRP A 35 10.60 6.65 5.54
C TRP A 35 11.86 6.23 4.77
N PHE A 36 11.72 5.32 3.81
CA PHE A 36 12.83 4.81 3.00
C PHE A 36 13.34 5.82 1.98
N SER A 37 12.58 6.87 1.69
CA SER A 37 13.08 8.01 0.92
C SER A 37 14.15 8.81 1.66
N ILE A 38 14.21 8.78 2.99
CA ILE A 38 15.19 9.53 3.79
C ILE A 38 16.35 8.62 4.21
N PHE A 39 16.16 7.30 4.09
CA PHE A 39 17.11 6.28 4.50
C PHE A 39 18.53 6.47 3.91
N PRO A 40 18.73 6.81 2.62
CA PRO A 40 20.07 7.01 2.06
C PRO A 40 20.86 8.11 2.78
N ASP A 41 20.22 9.25 3.04
CA ASP A 41 20.81 10.39 3.75
C ASP A 41 21.10 10.05 5.22
N LEU A 42 20.21 9.29 5.88
CA LEU A 42 20.41 8.83 7.24
C LEU A 42 21.61 7.87 7.33
N MET A 43 21.76 6.98 6.36
CA MET A 43 22.87 6.03 6.31
C MET A 43 24.21 6.70 6.07
N ASP A 44 24.25 7.72 5.21
CA ASP A 44 25.46 8.52 5.02
C ASP A 44 25.84 9.31 6.28
N LYS A 45 24.84 9.82 7.00
CA LYS A 45 25.07 10.49 8.30
C LYS A 45 25.61 9.53 9.35
N LEU A 46 25.11 8.29 9.40
CA LEU A 46 25.57 7.27 10.34
C LEU A 46 26.98 6.75 10.01
N THR A 47 27.27 6.54 8.73
CA THR A 47 28.57 6.05 8.26
C THR A 47 29.64 7.15 8.24
N GLY A 48 29.27 8.41 8.51
CA GLY A 48 30.17 9.56 8.56
C GLY A 48 30.74 9.97 7.20
N LYS A 49 30.36 9.27 6.12
CA LYS A 49 30.75 9.60 4.74
C LYS A 49 29.56 10.19 4.01
N HIS A 50 29.70 11.46 3.64
CA HIS A 50 28.73 12.14 2.79
C HIS A 50 28.73 11.48 1.39
N ARG A 51 27.57 10.99 0.92
CA ARG A 51 27.39 10.36 -0.40
C ARG A 51 28.23 9.11 -0.60
N GLY A 52 28.07 8.17 0.31
CA GLY A 52 28.82 6.93 0.33
C GLY A 52 27.90 5.73 0.14
N PHE A 53 27.84 4.91 1.19
CA PHE A 53 27.17 3.61 1.14
C PHE A 53 25.65 3.71 1.12
N GLY A 54 25.05 4.79 1.67
CA GLY A 54 23.60 4.97 1.71
C GLY A 54 22.98 5.14 0.32
N HIS A 55 23.75 5.69 -0.63
CA HIS A 55 23.31 5.97 -2.00
C HIS A 55 23.62 4.84 -3.00
N SER A 56 24.07 3.70 -2.48
CA SER A 56 24.44 2.56 -3.30
C SER A 56 23.21 1.75 -3.72
N ILE A 57 23.16 1.39 -5.01
CA ILE A 57 22.12 0.51 -5.55
C ILE A 57 22.10 -0.87 -4.88
N PHE A 58 23.17 -1.25 -4.17
CA PHE A 58 23.24 -2.50 -3.40
C PHE A 58 22.16 -2.62 -2.33
N TRP A 59 21.60 -1.51 -1.83
CA TRP A 59 20.47 -1.52 -0.90
C TRP A 59 19.19 -2.09 -1.49
N LEU A 60 19.07 -2.20 -2.82
CA LEU A 60 17.94 -2.91 -3.42
C LEU A 60 17.90 -4.40 -3.05
N VAL A 61 19.05 -5.04 -2.83
CA VAL A 61 19.13 -6.47 -2.48
C VAL A 61 18.43 -6.77 -1.15
N PRO A 62 18.77 -6.11 -0.02
CA PRO A 62 18.05 -6.34 1.23
C PRO A 62 16.57 -5.93 1.15
N PHE A 63 16.21 -4.92 0.37
CA PHE A 63 14.80 -4.53 0.22
C PHE A 63 14.00 -5.58 -0.57
N LEU A 64 14.60 -6.18 -1.60
CA LEU A 64 14.02 -7.33 -2.30
C LEU A 64 13.87 -8.55 -1.38
N LEU A 65 14.81 -8.77 -0.46
CA LEU A 65 14.70 -9.86 0.53
C LEU A 65 13.50 -9.67 1.47
N VAL A 66 13.16 -8.44 1.84
CA VAL A 66 11.92 -8.15 2.61
C VAL A 66 10.67 -8.56 1.81
N GLY A 67 10.75 -8.63 0.48
CA GLY A 67 9.66 -9.06 -0.38
C GLY A 67 9.22 -10.50 -0.14
N PHE A 68 10.10 -11.36 0.37
CA PHE A 68 9.73 -12.72 0.79
C PHE A 68 8.83 -12.75 2.04
N LEU A 69 8.83 -11.68 2.84
CA LEU A 69 7.96 -11.54 4.02
C LEU A 69 6.66 -10.81 3.65
N ASN A 70 6.79 -9.68 2.97
CA ASN A 70 5.66 -8.88 2.53
C ASN A 70 6.02 -8.08 1.27
N LEU A 71 5.42 -8.47 0.15
CA LEU A 71 5.68 -7.86 -1.15
C LEU A 71 5.32 -6.37 -1.19
N GLY A 72 4.24 -5.97 -0.51
CA GLY A 72 3.79 -4.58 -0.50
C GLY A 72 4.71 -3.65 0.28
N ILE A 73 5.22 -4.12 1.42
CA ILE A 73 6.22 -3.36 2.21
C ILE A 73 7.53 -3.24 1.40
N ALA A 74 7.99 -4.34 0.80
CA ALA A 74 9.19 -4.32 -0.04
C ALA A 74 9.05 -3.38 -1.24
N ALA A 75 7.90 -3.38 -1.92
CA ALA A 75 7.62 -2.46 -3.00
C ALA A 75 7.67 -1.01 -2.52
N ALA A 76 7.04 -0.68 -1.38
CA ALA A 76 7.08 0.66 -0.80
C ALA A 76 8.52 1.11 -0.46
N MET A 77 9.33 0.23 0.13
CA MET A 77 10.74 0.49 0.43
C MET A 77 11.56 0.79 -0.84
N ILE A 78 11.40 -0.06 -1.85
CA ILE A 78 12.09 0.08 -3.15
C ILE A 78 11.67 1.38 -3.83
N ILE A 79 10.38 1.71 -3.83
CA ILE A 79 9.83 2.95 -4.43
C ILE A 79 10.41 4.19 -3.72
N GLY A 80 10.40 4.20 -2.39
CA GLY A 80 10.98 5.31 -1.62
C GLY A 80 12.46 5.51 -1.94
N PHE A 81 13.22 4.42 -1.96
CA PHE A 81 14.65 4.43 -2.27
C PHE A 81 14.95 4.87 -3.71
N ILE A 82 14.24 4.34 -4.69
CA ILE A 82 14.39 4.71 -6.11
C ILE A 82 14.03 6.18 -6.31
N SER A 83 12.98 6.68 -5.68
CA SER A 83 12.57 8.08 -5.78
C SER A 83 13.65 9.02 -5.24
N HIS A 84 14.26 8.67 -4.11
CA HIS A 84 15.39 9.42 -3.55
C HIS A 84 16.55 9.52 -4.54
N ILE A 85 17.02 8.36 -5.03
CA ILE A 85 18.11 8.27 -6.00
C ILE A 85 17.78 9.04 -7.28
N PHE A 86 16.57 8.86 -7.81
CA PHE A 86 16.14 9.50 -9.05
C PHE A 86 16.22 11.01 -8.94
N LEU A 87 15.70 11.59 -7.85
CA LEU A 87 15.76 13.03 -7.61
C LEU A 87 17.20 13.53 -7.45
N ASP A 88 18.09 12.76 -6.82
CA ASP A 88 19.49 13.14 -6.67
C ASP A 88 20.27 13.14 -7.99
N ILE A 89 19.98 12.21 -8.90
CA ILE A 89 20.56 12.19 -10.25
C ILE A 89 20.17 13.43 -11.08
N LEU A 90 19.05 14.10 -10.77
CA LEU A 90 18.63 15.35 -11.43
C LEU A 90 19.36 16.59 -10.89
N THR A 91 20.04 16.46 -9.75
CA THR A 91 20.74 17.59 -9.12
C THR A 91 22.10 17.86 -9.75
N THR A 92 22.71 18.99 -9.37
CA THR A 92 24.08 19.31 -9.76
C THR A 92 25.11 18.30 -9.28
N HIS A 93 24.84 17.68 -8.13
CA HIS A 93 25.76 16.79 -7.45
C HIS A 93 25.65 15.34 -7.93
N GLY A 94 24.46 14.91 -8.36
CA GLY A 94 24.24 13.53 -8.78
C GLY A 94 24.21 12.54 -7.61
N CYS A 95 24.27 11.26 -7.96
CA CYS A 95 24.25 10.14 -7.03
C CYS A 95 25.31 9.08 -7.40
N PRO A 96 26.18 8.62 -6.47
CA PRO A 96 27.16 7.57 -6.72
C PRO A 96 26.52 6.17 -6.62
N LEU A 97 25.69 5.83 -7.62
CA LEU A 97 24.92 4.58 -7.69
C LEU A 97 25.72 3.29 -7.44
N LEU A 98 26.96 3.24 -7.93
CA LEU A 98 27.81 2.05 -7.92
C LEU A 98 28.84 2.06 -6.78
N TYR A 99 28.68 2.93 -5.77
CA TYR A 99 29.55 2.91 -4.60
C TYR A 99 29.42 1.56 -3.86
N PRO A 100 30.51 0.93 -3.36
CA PRO A 100 31.90 1.39 -3.37
C PRO A 100 32.71 0.99 -4.62
N LEU A 101 32.14 0.22 -5.55
CA LEU A 101 32.84 -0.25 -6.76
C LEU A 101 33.27 0.90 -7.69
N ARG A 102 32.46 1.96 -7.77
CA ARG A 102 32.76 3.15 -8.57
C ARG A 102 32.26 4.40 -7.86
N THR A 103 33.16 5.36 -7.69
CA THR A 103 32.93 6.62 -6.97
C THR A 103 32.44 7.76 -7.86
N LYS A 104 32.20 7.50 -9.16
CA LYS A 104 31.72 8.53 -10.09
C LYS A 104 30.23 8.76 -9.90
N ASP A 105 29.85 10.02 -9.69
CA ASP A 105 28.46 10.44 -9.60
C ASP A 105 27.75 10.30 -10.95
N PHE A 106 26.56 9.71 -10.92
CA PHE A 106 25.65 9.67 -12.04
C PHE A 106 24.79 10.92 -12.07
N VAL A 107 24.68 11.54 -13.25
CA VAL A 107 23.89 12.75 -13.48
C VAL A 107 23.17 12.65 -14.81
N CYS A 108 21.89 12.99 -14.85
CA CYS A 108 21.07 12.86 -16.07
C CYS A 108 21.25 14.04 -17.04
N PHE A 109 21.38 15.27 -16.54
CA PHE A 109 21.38 16.47 -17.38
C PHE A 109 22.76 17.10 -17.62
N ASN A 110 22.86 17.84 -18.72
CA ASN A 110 24.00 18.73 -19.01
C ASN A 110 24.12 19.82 -17.93
N LYS A 111 25.34 20.29 -17.63
CA LYS A 111 25.67 21.13 -16.45
C LYS A 111 24.73 22.32 -16.22
N LYS A 112 24.22 22.95 -17.27
CA LYS A 112 23.34 24.14 -17.21
C LYS A 112 21.88 23.84 -16.83
N ARG A 113 21.40 22.60 -17.00
CA ARG A 113 20.01 22.18 -16.77
C ARG A 113 19.79 21.41 -15.47
N ARG A 114 20.84 21.24 -14.67
CA ARG A 114 20.78 20.51 -13.39
C ARG A 114 20.13 21.36 -12.31
N ILE A 115 19.39 20.73 -11.42
CA ILE A 115 18.70 21.43 -10.33
C ILE A 115 19.72 21.76 -9.23
N LYS A 116 19.88 23.04 -8.93
CA LYS A 116 20.75 23.51 -7.85
C LYS A 116 20.02 23.46 -6.51
N THR A 117 20.57 22.70 -5.57
CA THR A 117 20.02 22.60 -4.20
C THR A 117 20.08 23.96 -3.50
N GLY A 118 19.02 24.32 -2.78
CA GLY A 118 18.89 25.60 -2.07
C GLY A 118 18.46 26.79 -2.94
N THR A 119 18.21 26.58 -4.23
CA THR A 119 17.78 27.66 -5.14
C THR A 119 16.28 27.62 -5.43
N ASN A 120 15.77 28.65 -6.09
CA ASN A 120 14.37 28.68 -6.55
C ASN A 120 14.03 27.53 -7.51
N GLN A 121 15.02 26.89 -8.15
CA GLN A 121 14.80 25.72 -9.00
C GLN A 121 14.34 24.51 -8.19
N GLU A 122 14.89 24.30 -6.99
CA GLU A 122 14.44 23.22 -6.11
C GLU A 122 13.02 23.48 -5.60
N LYS A 123 12.73 24.73 -5.21
CA LYS A 123 11.37 25.13 -4.79
C LYS A 123 10.35 24.92 -5.91
N SER A 124 10.74 25.22 -7.15
CA SER A 124 9.90 24.97 -8.33
C SER A 124 9.70 23.47 -8.58
N ALA A 125 10.73 22.64 -8.44
CA ALA A 125 10.60 21.19 -8.55
C ALA A 125 9.67 20.61 -7.48
N LEU A 126 9.81 21.06 -6.22
CA LEU A 126 8.89 20.69 -5.16
C LEU A 126 7.44 21.11 -5.46
N SER A 127 7.23 22.37 -5.86
CA SER A 127 5.90 22.87 -6.20
C SER A 127 5.26 22.08 -7.34
N PHE A 128 6.05 21.71 -8.35
CA PHE A 128 5.60 20.86 -9.45
C PHE A 128 5.22 19.45 -9.00
N ILE A 129 6.02 18.81 -8.14
CA ILE A 129 5.69 17.49 -7.57
C ILE A 129 4.40 17.59 -6.74
N LEU A 130 4.26 18.62 -5.91
CA LEU A 130 3.06 18.81 -5.10
C LEU A 130 1.82 19.03 -5.97
N PHE A 131 1.94 19.81 -7.03
CA PHE A 131 0.88 19.99 -8.02
C PHE A 131 0.46 18.66 -8.67
N LEU A 132 1.40 17.75 -8.93
CA LEU A 132 1.08 16.41 -9.44
C LEU A 132 0.45 15.50 -8.38
N ILE A 133 0.79 15.63 -7.09
CA ILE A 133 0.20 14.79 -6.04
C ILE A 133 -1.32 14.99 -5.95
N VAL A 134 -1.80 16.23 -6.08
CA VAL A 134 -3.22 16.57 -5.92
C VAL A 134 -4.15 15.75 -6.83
N PRO A 135 -3.98 15.72 -8.18
CA PRO A 135 -4.85 14.93 -9.06
C PRO A 135 -4.73 13.43 -8.80
N PHE A 136 -3.52 12.90 -8.52
CA PHE A 136 -3.35 11.49 -8.20
C PHE A 136 -4.01 11.09 -6.87
N LEU A 137 -4.01 11.98 -5.88
CA LEU A 137 -4.68 11.77 -4.62
C LEU A 137 -6.20 11.79 -4.78
N ILE A 138 -6.74 12.76 -5.52
CA ILE A 138 -8.17 12.81 -5.86
C ILE A 138 -8.59 11.56 -6.61
N LEU A 139 -7.79 11.13 -7.59
CA LEU A 139 -8.04 9.92 -8.35
C LEU A 139 -8.05 8.68 -7.46
N ALA A 140 -7.05 8.51 -6.59
CA ALA A 140 -6.97 7.39 -5.66
C ALA A 140 -8.19 7.33 -4.72
N ILE A 141 -8.66 8.48 -4.23
CA ILE A 141 -9.87 8.58 -3.40
C ILE A 141 -11.12 8.19 -4.20
N LEU A 142 -11.26 8.68 -5.43
CA LEU A 142 -12.43 8.40 -6.27
C LEU A 142 -12.53 6.92 -6.66
N THR A 143 -11.39 6.26 -6.87
CA THR A 143 -11.33 4.83 -7.21
C THR A 143 -11.35 3.91 -5.98
N ASN A 144 -11.51 4.48 -4.77
CA ASN A 144 -11.54 3.74 -3.50
C ASN A 144 -10.27 2.92 -3.22
N ILE A 145 -9.15 3.27 -3.88
CA ILE A 145 -7.87 2.58 -3.70
C ILE A 145 -7.30 3.01 -2.36
N GLY A 146 -7.13 2.07 -1.45
CA GLY A 146 -6.55 2.36 -0.14
C GLY A 146 -7.54 2.79 0.92
N TYR A 147 -8.83 2.82 0.62
CA TYR A 147 -9.81 2.80 1.70
C TYR A 147 -9.68 1.45 2.39
N TRP A 148 -9.68 1.48 3.73
CA TRP A 148 -10.09 0.31 4.47
C TRP A 148 -11.54 0.10 4.07
N ASP A 149 -11.79 -0.60 2.97
CA ASP A 149 -12.92 -1.49 2.98
C ASP A 149 -12.69 -2.30 4.25
N ASN A 150 -13.45 -1.96 5.32
CA ASN A 150 -13.91 -2.98 6.26
C ASN A 150 -14.14 -4.18 5.37
N PRO A 151 -13.35 -5.26 5.53
CA PRO A 151 -13.19 -6.28 4.51
C PRO A 151 -14.58 -6.45 3.93
N SER A 152 -14.77 -5.97 2.69
CA SER A 152 -16.05 -6.16 2.01
C SER A 152 -16.33 -7.60 2.31
N GLU A 153 -17.48 -7.89 2.94
CA GLU A 153 -17.79 -9.24 3.37
C GLU A 153 -17.67 -10.10 2.12
N GLN A 154 -16.46 -10.60 1.90
CA GLN A 154 -16.12 -11.69 1.07
C GLN A 154 -16.73 -12.77 1.92
N SER A 155 -18.02 -12.97 1.66
CA SER A 155 -18.70 -14.24 1.73
C SER A 155 -18.02 -15.24 0.79
N LEU A 156 -16.69 -15.28 0.81
CA LEU A 156 -15.92 -16.49 0.65
C LEU A 156 -16.18 -17.28 1.93
N ALA A 157 -17.27 -18.04 1.91
CA ALA A 157 -17.49 -19.13 2.84
C ALA A 157 -16.37 -20.16 2.62
N PHE A 158 -15.17 -19.86 3.15
CA PHE A 158 -14.13 -20.84 3.38
C PHE A 158 -14.21 -21.24 4.85
N ALA A 159 -14.49 -22.51 5.07
CA ALA A 159 -14.50 -23.12 6.38
C ALA A 159 -13.17 -22.83 7.08
N SER A 160 -13.18 -21.89 8.03
CA SER A 160 -12.11 -21.75 9.00
C SER A 160 -12.15 -23.00 9.88
N GLN A 161 -11.22 -23.91 9.62
CA GLN A 161 -10.95 -25.02 10.53
C GLN A 161 -10.30 -24.41 11.77
N SER A 162 -11.12 -24.01 12.74
CA SER A 162 -10.62 -23.73 14.07
C SER A 162 -10.21 -25.08 14.67
N ASN A 163 -8.90 -25.32 14.72
CA ASN A 163 -8.33 -26.36 15.54
C ASN A 163 -8.57 -25.99 17.02
N THR A 164 -9.77 -26.28 17.49
CA THR A 164 -10.03 -26.50 18.91
C THR A 164 -10.30 -27.98 19.03
N ILE A 165 -9.23 -28.72 19.34
CA ILE A 165 -9.31 -30.12 19.73
C ILE A 165 -10.12 -30.14 21.02
N ASN A 166 -11.39 -30.54 20.94
CA ASN A 166 -12.17 -31.06 22.04
C ASN A 166 -13.12 -32.11 21.48
N ASP A 167 -12.80 -33.36 21.78
CA ASP A 167 -13.60 -34.55 21.51
C ASP A 167 -15.06 -34.38 21.99
N SER A 168 -16.00 -34.38 21.03
CA SER A 168 -17.38 -34.84 21.26
C SER A 168 -18.11 -35.02 19.92
N PRO A 169 -18.95 -36.05 19.73
CA PRO A 169 -19.56 -36.33 18.43
C PRO A 169 -20.57 -35.23 18.09
N ASN A 170 -20.20 -34.49 17.04
CA ASN A 170 -20.82 -33.26 16.54
C ASN A 170 -22.29 -33.43 16.10
N ALA A 171 -23.21 -32.83 16.85
CA ALA A 171 -24.35 -32.16 16.23
C ALA A 171 -23.93 -30.72 15.94
N VAL A 172 -23.54 -30.43 14.70
CA VAL A 172 -23.21 -29.06 14.26
C VAL A 172 -24.50 -28.23 14.31
N LYS A 173 -24.64 -27.42 15.37
CA LYS A 173 -25.72 -26.43 15.46
C LYS A 173 -25.40 -25.27 14.50
N ASN A 174 -26.03 -25.29 13.33
CA ASN A 174 -26.06 -24.15 12.43
C ASN A 174 -27.31 -23.33 12.74
N ASN A 175 -27.14 -22.10 13.20
CA ASN A 175 -28.24 -21.16 13.40
C ASN A 175 -28.41 -20.32 12.13
N PHE A 176 -29.55 -20.42 11.47
CA PHE A 176 -29.95 -19.53 10.37
C PHE A 176 -31.02 -18.58 10.87
N ASN A 177 -30.75 -17.28 10.81
CA ASN A 177 -31.72 -16.24 11.14
C ASN A 177 -32.34 -15.73 9.83
N LEU A 178 -33.66 -15.90 9.68
CA LEU A 178 -34.44 -15.39 8.57
C LEU A 178 -35.32 -14.26 9.12
N ASN A 179 -35.13 -13.04 8.61
CA ASN A 179 -35.98 -11.91 8.97
C ASN A 179 -37.03 -11.72 7.87
N PHE A 180 -38.30 -11.75 8.24
CA PHE A 180 -39.42 -11.45 7.35
C PHE A 180 -40.07 -10.15 7.81
N ASP A 181 -40.23 -9.22 6.88
CA ASP A 181 -41.02 -8.02 7.08
C ASP A 181 -42.32 -8.22 6.31
N VAL A 182 -43.45 -8.20 7.00
CA VAL A 182 -44.79 -8.50 6.45
C VAL A 182 -45.70 -7.35 6.83
N ASP A 183 -46.26 -6.65 5.84
CA ASP A 183 -47.28 -5.62 6.06
C ASP A 183 -48.54 -6.22 6.70
N ASP A 184 -49.09 -5.49 7.67
CA ASP A 184 -50.33 -5.82 8.37
C ASP A 184 -51.49 -6.04 7.36
N ASP A 185 -52.32 -7.06 7.64
CA ASP A 185 -53.53 -7.47 6.91
C ASP A 185 -53.40 -8.41 5.68
N THR A 186 -52.27 -9.11 5.49
CA THR A 186 -52.25 -10.22 4.51
C THR A 186 -51.64 -11.53 5.04
N ASN A 187 -52.47 -12.57 5.13
CA ASN A 187 -52.00 -13.95 5.36
C ASN A 187 -51.09 -14.38 4.20
N LYS A 188 -49.79 -14.59 4.44
CA LYS A 188 -48.84 -15.09 3.45
C LYS A 188 -48.36 -16.49 3.79
N ASN A 189 -48.54 -17.41 2.83
CA ASN A 189 -48.06 -18.78 2.96
C ASN A 189 -46.57 -18.86 2.58
N ILE A 190 -45.69 -19.06 3.56
CA ILE A 190 -44.27 -19.37 3.30
C ILE A 190 -44.14 -20.88 3.06
N THR A 191 -43.81 -21.28 1.83
CA THR A 191 -43.63 -22.70 1.48
C THR A 191 -42.15 -22.99 1.27
N VAL A 192 -41.53 -23.71 2.19
CA VAL A 192 -40.13 -24.15 2.08
C VAL A 192 -40.09 -25.53 1.43
N LYS A 193 -39.48 -25.64 0.24
CA LYS A 193 -39.30 -26.92 -0.44
C LYS A 193 -37.94 -27.51 -0.05
N LYS A 194 -37.97 -28.58 0.75
CA LYS A 194 -36.77 -29.27 1.23
C LYS A 194 -36.25 -30.26 0.18
N VAL A 195 -34.93 -30.43 0.12
CA VAL A 195 -34.25 -31.36 -0.79
C VAL A 195 -34.28 -32.81 -0.27
N ASP A 196 -34.61 -33.06 1.02
CA ASP A 196 -34.71 -34.44 1.56
C ASP A 196 -35.58 -34.64 2.84
N GLU A 197 -36.07 -35.86 3.02
CA GLU A 197 -37.27 -36.31 3.79
C GLU A 197 -37.22 -36.17 5.33
N ASN A 198 -37.55 -35.00 5.88
CA ASN A 198 -38.11 -34.92 7.26
C ASN A 198 -38.75 -33.55 7.45
N THR A 199 -40.09 -33.52 7.57
CA THR A 199 -40.92 -32.32 7.64
C THR A 199 -40.94 -31.72 9.04
N THR A 200 -40.64 -30.43 9.15
CA THR A 200 -40.98 -29.62 10.33
C THR A 200 -41.95 -28.55 9.87
N THR A 201 -43.20 -28.63 10.32
CA THR A 201 -44.21 -27.61 10.06
C THR A 201 -44.09 -26.56 11.15
N ILE A 202 -43.75 -25.31 10.77
CA ILE A 202 -43.79 -24.17 11.68
C ILE A 202 -45.07 -23.41 11.38
N LEU A 203 -46.04 -23.49 12.30
CA LEU A 203 -47.30 -22.75 12.25
C LEU A 203 -47.08 -21.40 12.96
N ILE A 204 -47.16 -20.30 12.22
CA ILE A 204 -47.20 -18.95 12.78
C ILE A 204 -48.66 -18.54 12.78
N ASN A 205 -49.24 -18.41 13.97
CA ASN A 205 -50.57 -17.83 14.14
C ASN A 205 -50.41 -16.36 14.50
N ASP A 206 -51.17 -15.52 13.81
CA ASP A 206 -51.37 -14.12 14.21
C ASP A 206 -52.26 -14.08 15.45
N VAL A 207 -51.92 -13.25 16.44
CA VAL A 207 -52.76 -12.96 17.62
C VAL A 207 -53.06 -11.48 17.67
#